data_AF-A0A2A2A960-F1
#
_entry.id   AF-A0A2A2A960-F1
#
_cell.length_a   1.000
_cell.length_b   1.000
_cell.length_c   1.000
_cell.angle_alpha   90.00
_cell.angle_beta   90.00
_cell.angle_gamma   90.00
#
_symmetry.space_group_name_H-M   'P 1'
#
loop_
_entity.id
_entity.type
_entity.pdbx_description
1 polymer ?
#
loop_
_entity_poly.entity_id
_entity_poly.type
_entity_poly.pdbx_seq_one_letter_code
_entity_poly.pdbx_strand_id
1 'polypeptide(L)'
;MASTALLAVALSACDLRGAASGAIAYPDDAAITKALRIDWDSDPAGQQAQALLHTLGGPGANVRYRIHRVIAQPVGFLVQYDALVQLQQDGAQSLQQFQQQLAAQLAQQAQQRAATRGKGDNAPEAPSKEASQPSSESGSTELHKAIEQLRATQADQAQALERMLQNMQQCYQERHKGDEVVLMARLRAHLWPERNQGWYAEKVAAPDMQIACLPL
;
A
#
# COMPACT_ATOMS: atom_id res chain seq x y z
N MET A 1 21.75 -34.17 77.98
CA MET A 1 22.16 -33.36 76.81
C MET A 1 22.18 -34.28 75.61
N ALA A 2 21.22 -34.12 74.70
CA ALA A 2 21.15 -34.87 73.45
C ALA A 2 20.53 -33.94 72.42
N SER A 3 21.37 -33.31 71.61
CA SER A 3 20.97 -32.55 70.43
C SER A 3 20.77 -33.54 69.28
N THR A 4 19.63 -33.50 68.62
CA THR A 4 19.44 -34.20 67.35
C THR A 4 18.63 -33.30 66.42
N ALA A 5 19.18 -33.14 65.22
CA ALA A 5 18.97 -32.02 64.33
C ALA A 5 17.58 -32.00 63.69
N LEU A 6 17.00 -30.80 63.56
CA LEU A 6 15.86 -30.53 62.70
C LEU A 6 16.29 -30.73 61.24
N LEU A 7 15.70 -31.71 60.56
CA LEU A 7 15.70 -31.82 59.11
C LEU A 7 14.71 -30.77 58.56
N ALA A 8 15.24 -29.71 57.96
CA ALA A 8 14.45 -28.75 57.18
C ALA A 8 14.10 -29.38 55.83
N VAL A 9 12.83 -29.74 55.63
CA VAL A 9 12.27 -30.06 54.32
C VAL A 9 12.13 -28.73 53.57
N ALA A 10 13.12 -28.42 52.74
CA ALA A 10 13.01 -27.33 51.77
C ALA A 10 12.06 -27.79 50.66
N LEU A 11 10.81 -27.31 50.69
CA LEU A 11 9.94 -27.30 49.52
C LEU A 11 10.55 -26.34 48.49
N SER A 12 11.28 -26.89 47.52
CA SER A 12 11.70 -26.21 46.30
C SER A 12 10.46 -25.93 45.44
N ALA A 13 9.81 -24.81 45.75
CA ALA A 13 8.80 -24.20 44.90
C ALA A 13 9.47 -23.52 43.68
N CYS A 14 8.90 -23.79 42.50
CA CYS A 14 8.98 -23.00 41.27
C CYS A 14 10.35 -22.89 40.55
N ASP A 15 10.88 -24.01 40.07
CA ASP A 15 11.68 -24.01 38.84
C ASP A 15 10.79 -24.33 37.63
N LEU A 16 10.07 -23.31 37.15
CA LEU A 16 9.55 -23.23 35.77
C LEU A 16 10.60 -22.57 34.85
N ARG A 17 11.89 -22.69 35.17
CA ARG A 17 13.00 -22.39 34.25
C ARG A 17 13.37 -23.66 33.48
N GLY A 18 12.49 -24.09 32.58
CA GLY A 18 12.77 -25.28 31.78
C GLY A 18 11.64 -25.83 30.91
N ALA A 19 10.43 -25.27 30.99
CA ALA A 19 9.31 -25.67 30.13
C ALA A 19 8.97 -24.55 29.13
N ALA A 20 9.89 -24.28 28.19
CA ALA A 20 9.60 -23.46 27.00
C ALA A 20 10.15 -24.15 25.75
N SER A 21 9.86 -25.45 25.60
CA SER A 21 10.12 -26.21 24.39
C SER A 21 8.78 -26.67 23.82
N GLY A 22 7.99 -25.72 23.32
CA GLY A 22 6.71 -26.02 22.67
C GLY A 22 5.67 -24.89 22.65
N ALA A 23 5.83 -23.83 23.45
CA ALA A 23 4.91 -22.70 23.42
C ALA A 23 5.28 -21.74 22.27
N ILE A 24 4.30 -21.41 21.43
CA ILE A 24 4.45 -20.37 20.40
C ILE A 24 4.70 -19.04 21.12
N ALA A 25 5.88 -18.45 20.93
CA ALA A 25 6.21 -17.15 21.53
C ALA A 25 5.38 -16.03 20.90
N TYR A 26 5.08 -14.99 21.66
CA TYR A 26 4.38 -13.82 21.12
C TYR A 26 5.31 -13.04 20.16
N PRO A 27 4.87 -12.70 18.93
CA PRO A 27 5.71 -12.00 17.96
C PRO A 27 5.90 -10.53 18.34
N ASP A 28 7.11 -10.01 18.17
CA ASP A 28 7.37 -8.57 18.26
C ASP A 28 7.07 -7.84 16.94
N ASP A 29 6.96 -6.51 17.00
CA ASP A 29 6.60 -5.69 15.84
C ASP A 29 7.58 -5.83 14.67
N ALA A 30 8.86 -6.08 14.95
CA ALA A 30 9.87 -6.28 13.92
C ALA A 30 9.66 -7.59 13.16
N ALA A 31 9.35 -8.68 13.89
CA ALA A 31 9.02 -9.97 13.32
C ALA A 31 7.73 -9.92 12.50
N ILE A 32 6.70 -9.24 13.00
CA ILE A 32 5.42 -9.02 12.29
C ILE A 32 5.67 -8.24 11.00
N THR A 33 6.36 -7.11 11.09
CA THR A 33 6.70 -6.24 9.95
C THR A 33 7.48 -7.01 8.89
N LYS A 34 8.42 -7.87 9.30
CA LYS A 34 9.19 -8.72 8.41
C LYS A 34 8.30 -9.73 7.69
N ALA A 35 7.41 -10.42 8.40
CA ALA A 35 6.49 -11.38 7.81
C ALA A 35 5.54 -10.73 6.80
N LEU A 36 4.95 -9.59 7.16
CA LEU A 36 4.09 -8.80 6.27
C LEU A 36 4.84 -8.29 5.03
N ARG A 37 6.13 -7.93 5.18
CA ARG A 37 6.99 -7.53 4.05
C ARG A 37 7.22 -8.69 3.09
N ILE A 38 7.57 -9.86 3.61
CA ILE A 38 7.81 -11.06 2.79
C ILE A 38 6.56 -11.41 1.98
N ASP A 39 5.40 -11.43 2.64
CA ASP A 39 4.11 -11.65 1.96
C ASP A 39 3.88 -10.62 0.84
N TRP A 40 4.06 -9.33 1.12
CA TRP A 40 3.95 -8.25 0.12
C TRP A 40 4.89 -8.43 -1.07
N ASP A 41 6.16 -8.71 -0.83
CA ASP A 41 7.18 -8.82 -1.89
C ASP A 41 6.95 -10.07 -2.76
N SER A 42 6.29 -11.10 -2.21
CA SER A 42 5.93 -12.33 -2.92
C SER A 42 4.65 -12.22 -3.77
N ASP A 43 3.84 -11.19 -3.56
CA ASP A 43 2.55 -10.97 -4.23
C ASP A 43 2.73 -10.12 -5.50
N PRO A 44 2.29 -10.58 -6.70
CA PRO A 44 2.33 -9.78 -7.92
C PRO A 44 1.61 -8.42 -7.79
N ALA A 45 0.54 -8.34 -7.00
CA ALA A 45 -0.15 -7.08 -6.74
C ALA A 45 0.71 -6.13 -5.91
N GLY A 46 1.50 -6.66 -4.97
CA GLY A 46 2.47 -5.89 -4.17
C GLY A 46 3.58 -5.28 -5.03
N GLN A 47 4.07 -6.00 -6.04
CA GLN A 47 5.07 -5.51 -6.99
C GLN A 47 4.54 -4.36 -7.86
N GLN A 48 3.31 -4.49 -8.37
CA GLN A 48 2.65 -3.42 -9.14
C GLN A 48 2.41 -2.18 -8.27
N ALA A 49 1.95 -2.38 -7.04
CA ALA A 49 1.76 -1.31 -6.08
C ALA A 49 3.09 -0.62 -5.73
N GLN A 50 4.22 -1.33 -5.67
CA GLN A 50 5.52 -0.72 -5.40
C GLN A 50 5.95 0.29 -6.48
N ALA A 51 5.69 0.01 -7.76
CA ALA A 51 5.93 0.98 -8.83
C ALA A 51 5.11 2.26 -8.63
N LEU A 52 3.83 2.11 -8.26
CA LEU A 52 2.98 3.25 -7.94
C LEU A 52 3.47 4.02 -6.71
N LEU A 53 3.96 3.33 -5.69
CA LEU A 53 4.52 3.96 -4.50
C LEU A 53 5.81 4.73 -4.80
N HIS A 54 6.61 4.30 -5.78
CA HIS A 54 7.74 5.10 -6.24
C HIS A 54 7.31 6.39 -6.90
N THR A 55 6.21 6.40 -7.67
CA THR A 55 5.62 7.64 -8.19
C THR A 55 5.10 8.54 -7.06
N LEU A 56 4.34 7.97 -6.12
CA LEU A 56 3.61 8.75 -5.10
C LEU A 56 4.45 9.13 -3.88
N GLY A 57 5.41 8.31 -3.50
CA GLY A 57 6.27 8.53 -2.35
C GLY A 57 7.68 9.00 -2.73
N GLY A 58 8.05 8.95 -4.01
CA GLY A 58 9.39 9.25 -4.50
C GLY A 58 10.33 8.03 -4.53
N PRO A 59 11.56 8.22 -5.08
CA PRO A 59 12.55 7.15 -5.17
C PRO A 59 12.89 6.57 -3.79
N GLY A 60 12.75 5.26 -3.62
CA GLY A 60 12.98 4.58 -2.34
C GLY A 60 11.81 4.61 -1.35
N ALA A 61 10.66 5.18 -1.73
CA ALA A 61 9.43 4.99 -0.96
C ALA A 61 9.06 3.51 -0.87
N ASN A 62 8.66 3.08 0.31
CA ASN A 62 8.31 1.70 0.60
C ASN A 62 7.10 1.64 1.54
N VAL A 63 6.38 0.52 1.50
CA VAL A 63 5.31 0.25 2.45
C VAL A 63 5.91 0.07 3.86
N ARG A 64 5.31 0.76 4.82
CA ARG A 64 5.46 0.55 6.26
C ARG A 64 4.17 -0.01 6.83
N TYR A 65 4.29 -0.67 7.97
CA TYR A 65 3.16 -1.25 8.68
C TYR A 65 3.06 -0.61 10.06
N ARG A 66 1.86 -0.13 10.41
CA ARG A 66 1.55 0.31 11.77
C ARG A 66 0.68 -0.75 12.42
N ILE A 67 1.25 -1.45 13.39
CA ILE A 67 0.58 -2.55 14.08
C ILE A 67 -0.28 -1.95 15.19
N HIS A 68 -1.57 -2.28 15.19
CA HIS A 68 -2.54 -1.77 16.17
C HIS A 68 -2.85 -2.80 17.25
N ARG A 69 -2.99 -4.05 16.84
CA ARG A 69 -3.40 -5.14 17.73
C ARG A 69 -2.89 -6.46 17.22
N VAL A 70 -2.48 -7.32 18.15
CA VAL A 70 -2.13 -8.71 17.90
C VAL A 70 -2.95 -9.56 18.87
N ILE A 71 -3.70 -10.51 18.34
CA ILE A 71 -4.67 -11.31 19.08
C ILE A 71 -4.19 -12.76 19.01
N ALA A 72 -3.90 -13.37 20.17
CA ALA A 72 -3.51 -14.77 20.23
C ALA A 72 -4.67 -15.69 19.82
N GLN A 73 -4.35 -16.71 19.03
CA GLN A 73 -5.26 -17.76 18.56
C GLN A 73 -4.65 -19.14 18.86
N PRO A 74 -5.44 -20.23 18.83
CA PRO A 74 -4.94 -21.57 19.19
C PRO A 74 -3.70 -22.03 18.40
N VAL A 75 -3.52 -21.56 17.16
CA VAL A 75 -2.44 -22.00 16.27
C VAL A 75 -1.58 -20.85 15.74
N GLY A 76 -1.70 -19.64 16.30
CA GLY A 76 -1.01 -18.46 15.77
C GLY A 76 -1.56 -17.16 16.34
N PHE A 77 -1.48 -16.09 15.55
CA PHE A 77 -1.99 -14.77 15.92
C PHE A 77 -2.79 -14.16 14.78
N LEU A 78 -3.75 -13.31 15.13
CA LEU A 78 -4.39 -12.40 14.19
C LEU A 78 -3.85 -10.99 14.44
N VAL A 79 -3.27 -10.38 13.43
CA VAL A 79 -2.75 -9.01 13.49
C VAL A 79 -3.70 -8.07 12.80
N GLN A 80 -3.93 -6.92 13.42
CA GLN A 80 -4.62 -5.76 12.85
C GLN A 80 -3.59 -4.65 12.64
N TYR A 81 -3.52 -4.11 11.42
CA TYR A 81 -2.50 -3.14 11.04
C TYR A 81 -2.99 -2.19 9.94
N ASP A 82 -2.28 -1.08 9.75
CA ASP A 82 -2.42 -0.22 8.58
C ASP A 82 -1.18 -0.35 7.68
N ALA A 83 -1.36 -0.17 6.37
CA ALA A 83 -0.29 -0.01 5.41
C ALA A 83 -0.11 1.48 5.08
N LEU A 84 1.12 1.97 5.23
CA LEU A 84 1.47 3.38 5.06
C LEU A 84 2.63 3.52 4.08
N VAL A 85 2.77 4.68 3.47
CA VAL A 85 4.00 5.08 2.78
C VAL A 85 4.66 6.21 3.54
N GLN A 86 5.98 6.11 3.72
CA GLN A 86 6.77 7.25 4.17
C GLN A 86 7.29 8.01 2.95
N LEU A 87 6.89 9.27 2.83
CA LEU A 87 7.27 10.10 1.69
C LEU A 87 8.77 10.40 1.69
N GLN A 88 9.41 10.26 0.55
CA GLN A 88 10.81 10.61 0.28
C GLN A 88 10.96 11.97 -0.42
N GLN A 89 9.84 12.58 -0.79
CA GLN A 89 9.71 13.90 -1.40
C GLN A 89 8.43 14.58 -0.88
N ASP A 90 8.25 15.86 -1.17
CA ASP A 90 7.03 16.57 -0.77
C ASP A 90 5.81 16.05 -1.52
N GLY A 91 4.68 15.94 -0.84
CA GLY A 91 3.47 15.35 -1.40
C GLY A 91 2.89 16.18 -2.56
N ALA A 92 3.06 17.50 -2.56
CA ALA A 92 2.73 18.34 -3.71
C ALA A 92 3.54 17.95 -4.97
N GLN A 93 4.82 17.63 -4.82
CA GLN A 93 5.68 17.16 -5.92
C GLN A 93 5.22 15.78 -6.41
N SER A 94 4.87 14.88 -5.49
CA SER A 94 4.29 13.57 -5.83
C SER A 94 3.00 13.68 -6.62
N LEU A 95 2.09 14.58 -6.21
CA LEU A 95 0.84 14.82 -6.93
C LEU A 95 1.09 15.35 -8.35
N GLN A 96 2.03 16.28 -8.50
CA GLN A 96 2.39 16.81 -9.81
C GLN A 96 2.93 15.72 -10.74
N GLN A 97 3.83 14.86 -10.25
CA GLN A 97 4.38 13.74 -11.01
C GLN A 97 3.31 12.73 -11.40
N PHE A 98 2.42 12.39 -10.47
CA PHE A 98 1.30 11.49 -10.73
C PHE A 98 0.36 12.06 -11.81
N GLN A 99 -0.01 13.34 -11.71
CA GLN A 99 -0.87 14.00 -12.70
C GLN A 99 -0.25 14.02 -14.09
N GLN A 100 1.07 14.26 -14.20
CA GLN A 100 1.80 14.20 -15.47
C GLN A 100 1.78 12.79 -16.08
N GLN A 101 2.01 11.76 -15.27
CA GLN A 101 1.95 10.37 -15.73
C GLN A 101 0.54 9.99 -16.22
N LEU A 102 -0.48 10.39 -15.45
CA LEU A 102 -1.87 10.14 -15.81
C LEU A 102 -2.28 10.86 -17.10
N ALA A 103 -1.90 12.13 -17.27
CA ALA A 103 -2.13 12.88 -18.50
C ALA A 103 -1.49 12.18 -19.72
N ALA A 104 -0.24 11.74 -19.58
CA ALA A 104 0.47 11.00 -20.62
C ALA A 104 -0.23 9.67 -20.98
N GLN A 105 -0.72 8.94 -19.97
CA GLN A 105 -1.44 7.69 -20.17
C GLN A 105 -2.76 7.90 -20.94
N LEU A 106 -3.52 8.94 -20.58
CA LEU A 106 -4.76 9.29 -21.28
C LEU A 106 -4.50 9.72 -22.73
N ALA A 107 -3.46 10.51 -22.97
CA ALA A 107 -3.07 10.91 -24.32
C ALA A 107 -2.70 9.69 -25.20
N GLN A 108 -1.93 8.74 -24.65
CA GLN A 108 -1.60 7.50 -25.35
C GLN A 108 -2.84 6.66 -25.65
N GLN A 109 -3.78 6.56 -24.69
CA GLN A 109 -5.03 5.82 -24.89
C GLN A 109 -5.89 6.46 -26.00
N ALA A 110 -5.95 7.79 -26.07
CA ALA A 110 -6.65 8.50 -27.13
C ALA A 110 -6.04 8.22 -28.51
N GLN A 111 -4.71 8.23 -28.61
CA GLN A 111 -3.98 7.91 -29.85
C GLN A 111 -4.23 6.47 -30.32
N GLN A 112 -4.24 5.50 -29.40
CA GLN A 112 -4.55 4.10 -29.71
C GLN A 112 -5.98 3.92 -30.22
N ARG A 113 -6.95 4.62 -29.62
CA ARG A 113 -8.34 4.63 -30.09
C ARG A 113 -8.47 5.24 -31.50
N ALA A 114 -7.72 6.29 -31.79
CA ALA A 114 -7.70 6.88 -33.13
C ALA A 114 -7.08 5.93 -34.18
N ALA A 115 -5.98 5.25 -33.84
CA ALA A 115 -5.31 4.30 -34.72
C ALA A 115 -6.18 3.08 -35.06
N THR A 116 -6.98 2.59 -34.10
CA THR A 116 -7.92 1.47 -34.34
C THR A 116 -9.13 1.86 -35.17
N ARG A 117 -9.58 3.13 -35.12
CA ARG A 117 -10.68 3.65 -35.95
C ARG A 117 -10.28 3.95 -37.40
N GLY A 118 -8.99 4.19 -37.67
CA GLY A 118 -8.49 4.52 -39.01
C GLY A 118 -8.34 3.34 -39.99
N LYS A 119 -8.71 2.11 -39.59
CA LYS A 119 -8.63 0.91 -40.45
C LYS A 119 -10.00 0.58 -41.08
N GLY A 120 -10.64 1.58 -41.65
CA GLY A 120 -11.83 1.45 -42.47
C GLY A 120 -11.66 2.33 -43.70
N ASP A 121 -11.72 1.73 -44.89
CA ASP A 121 -11.57 2.44 -46.16
C ASP A 121 -12.67 3.51 -46.24
N ASN A 122 -12.27 4.78 -46.32
CA ASN A 122 -13.09 6.02 -46.25
C ASN A 122 -13.24 6.63 -44.84
N ALA A 123 -12.21 7.36 -44.39
CA ALA A 123 -12.34 8.37 -43.35
C ALA A 123 -12.10 9.78 -43.96
N PRO A 124 -12.94 10.79 -43.69
CA PRO A 124 -12.65 12.17 -44.03
C PRO A 124 -11.36 12.60 -43.31
N GLU A 125 -10.54 13.43 -43.97
CA GLU A 125 -9.33 14.01 -43.39
C GLU A 125 -9.61 14.52 -41.97
N ALA A 126 -8.95 13.87 -41.00
CA ALA A 126 -8.86 14.39 -39.65
C ALA A 126 -8.24 15.80 -39.72
N PRO A 127 -8.79 16.79 -39.01
CA PRO A 127 -8.17 18.11 -38.95
C PRO A 127 -6.72 17.94 -38.51
N SER A 128 -5.86 18.48 -39.35
CA SER A 128 -4.42 18.35 -39.31
C SER A 128 -3.87 18.90 -38.00
N LYS A 129 -2.91 18.18 -37.43
CA LYS A 129 -1.77 18.71 -36.69
C LYS A 129 -2.08 19.82 -35.66
N GLU A 130 -2.72 19.44 -34.58
CA GLU A 130 -2.19 19.78 -33.25
C GLU A 130 -1.84 18.47 -32.59
N ALA A 131 -0.80 17.82 -33.12
CA ALA A 131 0.01 16.95 -32.29
C ALA A 131 0.49 17.85 -31.16
N SER A 132 -0.16 17.72 -30.01
CA SER A 132 0.24 18.32 -28.76
C SER A 132 1.72 18.01 -28.57
N GLN A 133 2.56 18.95 -29.01
CA GLN A 133 3.88 19.09 -28.43
C GLN A 133 3.61 19.19 -26.92
N PRO A 134 4.47 18.61 -26.06
CA PRO A 134 4.40 18.85 -24.63
C PRO A 134 4.72 20.33 -24.41
N SER A 135 3.72 21.17 -24.65
CA SER A 135 3.73 22.58 -24.31
C SER A 135 3.94 22.62 -22.81
N SER A 136 4.78 23.54 -22.36
CA SER A 136 5.07 23.79 -20.95
C SER A 136 3.85 24.25 -20.12
N GLU A 137 2.62 23.98 -20.57
CA GLU A 137 1.43 23.98 -19.75
C GLU A 137 1.63 22.94 -18.63
N SER A 138 1.36 23.33 -17.39
CA SER A 138 1.50 22.43 -16.25
C SER A 138 0.67 21.17 -16.50
N GLY A 139 1.21 19.98 -16.22
CA GLY A 139 0.53 18.69 -16.47
C GLY A 139 -0.88 18.61 -15.85
N SER A 140 -1.19 19.43 -14.85
CA SER A 140 -2.55 19.65 -14.36
C SER A 140 -3.51 20.18 -15.44
N THR A 141 -3.12 21.19 -16.22
CA THR A 141 -3.95 21.79 -17.27
C THR A 141 -4.23 20.80 -18.40
N GLU A 142 -3.22 20.04 -18.83
CA GLU A 142 -3.37 18.97 -19.81
C GLU A 142 -4.32 17.87 -19.30
N LEU A 143 -4.17 17.47 -18.03
CA LEU A 143 -5.05 16.50 -17.40
C LEU A 143 -6.51 16.97 -17.35
N HIS A 144 -6.77 18.24 -16.99
CA HIS A 144 -8.13 18.79 -16.99
C HIS A 144 -8.74 18.77 -18.40
N LYS A 145 -7.98 19.19 -19.43
CA LYS A 145 -8.44 19.10 -20.82
C LYS A 145 -8.77 17.66 -21.22
N ALA A 146 -7.94 16.69 -20.82
CA ALA A 146 -8.18 15.27 -21.09
C ALA A 146 -9.44 14.74 -20.38
N ILE A 147 -9.71 15.16 -19.13
CA ILE A 147 -10.92 14.80 -18.39
C ILE A 147 -12.17 15.36 -19.07
N GLU A 148 -12.14 16.60 -19.55
CA GLU A 148 -13.27 17.20 -20.28
C GLU A 148 -13.59 16.42 -21.56
N GLN A 149 -12.56 16.03 -22.31
CA GLN A 149 -12.72 15.18 -23.49
C GLN A 149 -13.27 13.80 -23.13
N LEU A 150 -12.80 13.21 -22.04
CA LEU A 150 -13.30 11.94 -21.54
C LEU A 150 -14.78 12.06 -21.18
N ARG A 151 -15.19 13.13 -20.49
CA ARG A 151 -16.57 13.37 -20.06
C ARG A 151 -17.56 13.37 -21.22
N ALA A 152 -17.17 13.92 -22.37
CA ALA A 152 -18.01 13.94 -23.57
C ALA A 152 -18.37 12.53 -24.09
N THR A 153 -17.55 11.51 -23.78
CA THR A 153 -17.77 10.13 -24.22
C THR A 153 -18.14 9.17 -23.10
N GLN A 154 -17.64 9.42 -21.88
CA GLN A 154 -17.68 8.54 -20.71
C GLN A 154 -17.76 9.41 -19.44
N ALA A 155 -18.95 9.96 -19.18
CA ALA A 155 -19.20 10.85 -18.04
C ALA A 155 -18.89 10.21 -16.68
N ASP A 156 -19.32 8.96 -16.46
CA ASP A 156 -19.09 8.24 -15.20
C ASP A 156 -17.60 8.02 -14.90
N GLN A 157 -16.81 7.70 -15.93
CA GLN A 157 -15.36 7.52 -15.79
C GLN A 157 -14.66 8.85 -15.51
N ALA A 158 -15.06 9.93 -16.19
CA ALA A 158 -14.53 11.26 -15.90
C ALA A 158 -14.82 11.67 -14.45
N GLN A 159 -16.04 11.44 -13.96
CA GLN A 159 -16.40 11.75 -12.57
C GLN A 159 -15.70 10.86 -11.55
N ALA A 160 -15.44 9.59 -11.86
CA ALA A 160 -14.61 8.72 -11.01
C ALA A 160 -13.17 9.23 -10.92
N LEU A 161 -12.59 9.62 -12.05
CA LEU A 161 -11.24 10.16 -12.15
C LEU A 161 -11.08 11.48 -11.38
N GLU A 162 -12.05 12.37 -11.46
CA GLU A 162 -12.04 13.62 -10.68
C GLU A 162 -12.11 13.37 -9.17
N ARG A 163 -12.97 12.45 -8.73
CA ARG A 163 -13.06 12.06 -7.31
C ARG A 163 -11.75 11.45 -6.82
N MET A 164 -11.12 10.62 -7.65
CA MET A 164 -9.80 10.06 -7.34
C MET A 164 -8.75 11.18 -7.17
N LEU A 165 -8.68 12.14 -8.11
CA LEU A 165 -7.74 13.26 -8.01
C LEU A 165 -7.99 14.13 -6.79
N GLN A 166 -9.25 14.39 -6.45
CA GLN A 166 -9.61 15.15 -5.25
C GLN A 166 -9.18 14.42 -3.97
N ASN A 167 -9.41 13.11 -3.89
CA ASN A 167 -8.97 12.30 -2.76
C ASN A 167 -7.43 12.28 -2.63
N MET A 168 -6.73 12.11 -3.75
CA MET A 168 -5.26 12.20 -3.77
C MET A 168 -4.78 13.58 -3.31
N GLN A 169 -5.42 14.65 -3.75
CA GLN A 169 -5.10 15.99 -3.32
C GLN A 169 -5.25 16.15 -1.79
N GLN A 170 -6.36 15.69 -1.20
CA GLN A 170 -6.57 15.70 0.25
C GLN A 170 -5.51 14.89 1.01
N CYS A 171 -5.08 13.77 0.46
CA CYS A 171 -4.10 12.89 1.09
C CYS A 171 -2.67 13.46 1.10
N TYR A 172 -2.26 14.10 0.01
CA TYR A 172 -0.85 14.39 -0.26
C TYR A 172 -0.49 15.89 -0.32
N GLN A 173 -1.43 16.80 -0.61
CA GLN A 173 -1.09 18.20 -0.93
C GLN A 173 -0.32 18.92 0.19
N GLU A 174 -0.70 18.67 1.44
CA GLU A 174 -0.10 19.31 2.62
C GLU A 174 0.97 18.43 3.28
N ARG A 175 1.36 17.32 2.64
CA ARG A 175 2.36 16.39 3.19
C ARG A 175 3.76 16.79 2.77
N HIS A 176 4.69 16.64 3.70
CA HIS A 176 6.11 16.93 3.49
C HIS A 176 6.91 15.64 3.38
N LYS A 177 8.14 15.77 2.86
CA LYS A 177 9.11 14.69 2.93
C LYS A 177 9.28 14.19 4.37
N GLY A 178 9.22 12.87 4.55
CA GLY A 178 9.32 12.19 5.84
C GLY A 178 7.97 11.87 6.46
N ASP A 179 6.88 12.53 6.03
CA ASP A 179 5.53 12.26 6.52
C ASP A 179 5.06 10.86 6.14
N GLU A 180 4.20 10.29 6.99
CA GLU A 180 3.51 9.05 6.73
C GLU A 180 2.11 9.31 6.19
N VAL A 181 1.78 8.66 5.08
CA VAL A 181 0.44 8.67 4.48
C VAL A 181 -0.14 7.26 4.56
N VAL A 182 -1.32 7.13 5.15
CA VAL A 182 -2.01 5.83 5.24
C VAL A 182 -2.61 5.48 3.87
N LEU A 183 -2.16 4.38 3.29
CA LEU A 183 -2.64 3.88 2.00
C LEU A 183 -3.89 3.03 2.18
N MET A 184 -3.82 2.13 3.15
CA MET A 184 -4.89 1.20 3.51
C MET A 184 -4.96 1.08 5.02
N ALA A 185 -6.16 1.13 5.57
CA ALA A 185 -6.40 1.05 7.00
C ALA A 185 -7.19 -0.20 7.38
N ARG A 186 -7.01 -0.65 8.63
CA ARG A 186 -7.74 -1.77 9.24
C ARG A 186 -7.56 -3.10 8.51
N LEU A 187 -6.34 -3.32 8.01
CA LEU A 187 -5.94 -4.59 7.43
C LEU A 187 -5.83 -5.66 8.51
N ARG A 188 -5.94 -6.91 8.07
CA ARG A 188 -5.78 -8.08 8.93
C ARG A 188 -4.90 -9.13 8.27
N ALA A 189 -4.10 -9.80 9.07
CA ALA A 189 -3.33 -10.96 8.64
C ALA A 189 -3.29 -12.01 9.74
N HIS A 190 -3.34 -13.28 9.36
CA HIS A 190 -2.95 -14.35 10.25
C HIS A 190 -1.42 -14.45 10.26
N LEU A 191 -0.88 -14.72 11.44
CA LEU A 191 0.52 -15.02 11.66
C LEU A 191 0.68 -16.42 12.23
N TRP A 192 1.48 -17.23 11.56
CA TRP A 192 1.85 -18.56 12.04
C TRP A 192 3.36 -18.66 12.23
N PRO A 193 3.81 -19.35 13.28
CA PRO A 193 5.23 -19.63 13.45
C PRO A 193 5.69 -20.63 12.38
N GLU A 194 6.78 -20.31 11.70
CA GLU A 194 7.48 -21.24 10.83
C GLU A 194 8.72 -21.79 11.51
N ARG A 195 9.05 -23.04 11.20
CA ARG A 195 10.19 -23.74 11.82
C ARG A 195 11.54 -23.05 11.54
N ASN A 196 11.71 -22.42 10.38
CA ASN A 196 13.02 -21.91 9.93
C ASN A 196 13.04 -20.42 9.55
N GLN A 197 11.91 -19.82 9.19
CA GLN A 197 11.87 -18.43 8.68
C GLN A 197 11.32 -17.42 9.69
N GLY A 198 10.97 -17.88 10.90
CA GLY A 198 10.37 -17.07 11.94
C GLY A 198 8.85 -17.08 11.83
N TRP A 199 8.27 -16.09 11.17
CA TRP A 199 6.83 -15.91 11.06
C TRP A 199 6.39 -15.83 9.61
N TYR A 200 5.31 -16.52 9.30
CA TYR A 200 4.59 -16.41 8.03
C TYR A 200 3.33 -15.56 8.24
N ALA A 201 3.09 -14.63 7.34
CA ALA A 201 1.89 -13.81 7.31
C ALA A 201 1.02 -14.19 6.10
N GLU A 202 -0.29 -14.34 6.31
CA GLU A 202 -1.28 -14.40 5.24
C GLU A 202 -2.30 -13.30 5.46
N LYS A 203 -2.45 -12.42 4.47
CA LYS A 203 -3.48 -11.39 4.48
C LYS A 203 -4.86 -12.04 4.49
N VAL A 204 -5.76 -11.50 5.31
CA VAL A 204 -7.16 -11.94 5.34
C VAL A 204 -8.09 -10.78 5.07
N ALA A 205 -9.23 -11.11 4.45
CA ALA A 205 -10.28 -10.13 4.20
C ALA A 205 -10.77 -9.52 5.51
N ALA A 206 -10.74 -8.19 5.59
CA ALA A 206 -11.31 -7.43 6.69
C ALA A 206 -12.52 -6.65 6.16
N PRO A 207 -13.74 -6.88 6.72
CA PRO A 207 -14.96 -6.25 6.22
C PRO A 207 -14.97 -4.72 6.45
N ASP A 208 -14.15 -4.25 7.38
CA ASP A 208 -13.97 -2.84 7.73
C ASP A 208 -12.70 -2.22 7.13
N MET A 209 -12.03 -2.93 6.21
CA MET A 209 -10.87 -2.43 5.48
C MET A 209 -11.23 -1.18 4.67
N GLN A 210 -10.33 -0.21 4.67
CA GLN A 210 -10.50 1.02 3.90
C GLN A 210 -9.27 1.29 3.06
N ILE A 211 -9.49 1.55 1.78
CA ILE A 211 -8.49 2.17 0.92
C ILE A 211 -8.64 3.68 1.08
N ALA A 212 -7.56 4.35 1.46
CA ALA A 212 -7.56 5.77 1.78
C ALA A 212 -6.85 6.56 0.68
N CYS A 213 -5.51 6.50 0.65
CA CYS A 213 -4.70 7.37 -0.20
C CYS A 213 -4.06 6.64 -1.38
N LEU A 214 -4.86 5.86 -2.11
CA LEU A 214 -4.43 5.21 -3.34
C LEU A 214 -5.32 5.67 -4.52
N PRO A 215 -4.75 5.80 -5.73
CA PRO A 215 -5.52 5.94 -6.95
C PRO A 215 -6.28 4.63 -7.21
N LEU A 216 -7.60 4.73 -7.35
CA LEU A 216 -8.56 3.63 -7.52
C LEU A 216 -9.26 3.71 -8.87
#